data_AF-A0A2W6E181-F1
#
_entry.id   AF-A0A2W6E181-F1
#
_cell.length_a   1.000
_cell.length_b   1.000
_cell.length_c   1.000
_cell.angle_alpha   90.00
_cell.angle_beta   90.00
_cell.angle_gamma   90.00
#
_symmetry.space_group_name_H-M   'P 1'
#
loop_
_entity.id
_entity.type
_entity.pdbx_description
1 polymer ?
#
loop_
_entity_poly.entity_id
_entity_poly.type
_entity_poly.pdbx_seq_one_letter_code
_entity_poly.pdbx_strand_id
1 'polypeptide(L)'
;MPTRTEAPGFAMGGHLARPSVSEREDSTDTWEMGPAAQAQGICLRLLTARPCSRAELADALHKRGIPEEVGEPVLDRLSEVGLINDAAFAESAVHSAHRYRGLGRRALRTELRRRGVQSETVDHAVAGLRPEDEEQRARELVQRKLRTSTVRDASALARKLAGMLARKGYSEGLAWRVVRDELGPDDWPTEGESCPD
;
A
#
# COMPACT_ATOMS: atom_id res chain seq x y z
N MET A 1 59.00 -19.14 52.70
CA MET A 1 58.99 -18.52 54.05
C MET A 1 60.38 -17.93 54.25
N PRO A 2 60.52 -16.59 54.21
CA PRO A 2 60.17 -15.68 55.33
C PRO A 2 59.24 -14.53 54.91
N THR A 3 58.14 -14.29 55.65
CA THR A 3 57.87 -13.13 56.54
C THR A 3 57.97 -11.77 55.86
N ARG A 4 56.83 -11.16 55.51
CA ARG A 4 56.08 -10.18 56.34
C ARG A 4 56.84 -8.85 56.44
N THR A 5 56.42 -7.87 55.66
CA THR A 5 56.69 -6.45 55.93
C THR A 5 55.41 -5.67 55.64
N GLU A 6 55.05 -4.88 56.64
CA GLU A 6 53.79 -4.21 56.85
C GLU A 6 53.62 -2.98 55.94
N ALA A 7 52.36 -2.69 55.64
CA ALA A 7 51.92 -1.46 55.00
C ALA A 7 51.92 -0.29 55.99
N PRO A 8 52.20 0.96 55.56
CA PRO A 8 51.79 2.14 56.30
C PRO A 8 50.33 2.49 55.98
N GLY A 9 49.62 2.89 57.03
CA GLY A 9 48.20 3.21 57.02
C GLY A 9 47.84 4.38 56.12
N PHE A 10 46.65 4.30 55.54
CA PHE A 10 45.97 5.44 54.94
C PHE A 10 44.64 5.67 55.64
N ALA A 11 44.46 6.93 56.02
CA ALA A 11 43.44 7.42 56.91
C ALA A 11 42.02 7.22 56.37
N MET A 12 41.10 7.02 57.32
CA MET A 12 39.67 7.22 57.16
C MET A 12 39.38 8.66 56.74
N GLY A 13 38.69 8.83 55.63
CA GLY A 13 38.16 10.12 55.20
C GLY A 13 37.05 9.94 54.19
N GLY A 14 35.84 10.33 54.58
CA GLY A 14 34.79 10.72 53.64
C GLY A 14 33.93 9.59 53.11
N HIS A 15 32.85 9.31 53.85
CA HIS A 15 31.65 8.67 53.34
C HIS A 15 31.05 9.55 52.24
N LEU A 16 31.57 9.46 51.01
CA LEU A 16 30.83 9.91 49.84
C LEU A 16 29.85 8.80 49.50
N ALA A 17 28.71 8.85 50.20
CA ALA A 17 27.49 8.19 49.77
C ALA A 17 27.32 8.50 48.28
N ARG A 18 27.48 7.49 47.43
CA ARG A 18 27.05 7.57 46.05
C ARG A 18 25.57 7.92 46.14
N PRO A 19 25.08 9.05 45.59
CA PRO A 19 23.65 9.18 45.43
C PRO A 19 23.21 7.95 44.66
N SER A 20 22.36 7.15 45.31
CA SER A 20 21.63 6.08 44.67
C SER A 20 21.07 6.64 43.38
N VAL A 21 21.13 5.84 42.31
CA VAL A 21 20.42 6.13 41.06
C VAL A 21 18.93 6.05 41.38
N SER A 22 18.43 7.08 42.07
CA SER A 22 17.03 7.38 42.24
C SER A 22 16.56 7.81 40.87
N GLU A 23 15.63 7.01 40.34
CA GLU A 23 14.56 7.55 39.53
C GLU A 23 15.06 8.22 38.24
N ARG A 24 15.71 7.43 37.38
CA ARG A 24 15.24 7.47 35.99
C ARG A 24 13.89 6.80 35.97
N GLU A 25 12.90 7.49 36.52
CA GLU A 25 11.55 7.43 36.01
C GLU A 25 11.69 7.87 34.55
N ASP A 26 11.94 6.91 33.67
CA ASP A 26 11.37 6.95 32.33
C ASP A 26 9.86 6.78 32.53
N SER A 27 9.26 7.73 33.23
CA SER A 27 7.84 8.03 33.14
C SER A 27 7.70 8.55 31.74
N THR A 28 7.53 7.62 30.80
CA THR A 28 6.76 7.90 29.61
C THR A 28 5.41 8.36 30.13
N ASP A 29 5.34 9.67 30.30
CA ASP A 29 4.21 10.41 30.80
C ASP A 29 3.07 10.26 29.80
N THR A 30 2.50 9.08 29.75
CA THR A 30 1.33 8.74 28.95
C THR A 30 0.06 8.99 29.77
N TRP A 31 0.18 9.73 30.87
CA TRP A 31 -0.91 10.07 31.77
C TRP A 31 -1.83 11.05 31.03
N GLU A 32 -3.02 10.56 30.70
CA GLU A 32 -4.18 11.34 30.26
C GLU A 32 -3.99 12.20 29.02
N MET A 33 -3.38 11.62 27.97
CA MET A 33 -3.74 12.06 26.62
C MET A 33 -5.24 11.79 26.46
N GLY A 34 -6.06 12.85 26.51
CA GLY A 34 -7.51 12.74 26.30
C GLY A 34 -7.84 11.97 25.01
N PRO A 35 -9.05 11.42 24.87
CA PRO A 35 -9.41 10.55 23.74
C PRO A 35 -8.98 11.07 22.35
N ALA A 36 -9.03 12.39 22.15
CA ALA A 36 -8.57 13.05 20.93
C ALA A 36 -7.05 12.95 20.70
N ALA A 37 -6.24 13.11 21.74
CA ALA A 37 -4.79 13.00 21.65
C ALA A 37 -4.35 11.55 21.44
N GLN A 38 -5.06 10.59 22.03
CA GLN A 38 -4.88 9.16 21.72
C GLN A 38 -5.20 8.87 20.25
N ALA A 39 -6.32 9.38 19.73
CA ALA A 39 -6.70 9.25 18.32
C ALA A 39 -5.63 9.81 17.39
N GLN A 40 -5.16 11.02 17.67
CA GLN A 40 -4.11 11.67 16.88
C GLN A 40 -2.82 10.84 16.88
N GLY A 41 -2.38 10.34 18.04
CA GLY A 41 -1.20 9.47 18.13
C GLY A 41 -1.35 8.17 17.34
N ILE A 42 -2.55 7.59 17.30
CA ILE A 42 -2.84 6.43 16.44
C ILE A 42 -2.71 6.79 14.96
N CYS A 43 -3.35 7.87 14.52
CA CYS A 43 -3.33 8.30 13.13
C CYS A 43 -1.91 8.61 12.66
N LEU A 44 -1.13 9.37 13.44
CA LEU A 44 0.24 9.73 13.10
C LEU A 44 1.14 8.50 12.97
N ARG A 45 1.03 7.53 13.89
CA ARG A 45 1.78 6.27 13.78
C ARG A 45 1.44 5.51 12.49
N LEU A 46 0.17 5.47 12.11
CA LEU A 46 -0.26 4.79 10.89
C LEU A 46 0.25 5.50 9.64
N LEU A 47 0.12 6.83 9.58
CA LEU A 47 0.57 7.65 8.45
C LEU A 47 2.08 7.59 8.23
N THR A 48 2.87 7.53 9.31
CA THR A 48 4.33 7.36 9.21
C THR A 48 4.72 5.96 8.73
N ALA A 49 3.94 4.93 9.09
CA ALA A 49 4.26 3.55 8.73
C ALA A 49 3.86 3.19 7.29
N ARG A 50 2.72 3.70 6.81
CA ARG A 50 2.22 3.43 5.45
C ARG A 50 1.24 4.50 4.97
N PRO A 51 1.06 4.65 3.65
CA PRO A 51 -0.05 5.43 3.11
C PRO A 51 -1.41 4.85 3.53
N CYS A 52 -2.26 5.68 4.12
CA CYS A 52 -3.60 5.35 4.56
C CYS A 52 -4.63 6.34 3.99
N SER A 53 -5.83 5.87 3.66
CA SER A 53 -6.98 6.75 3.42
C SER A 53 -7.59 7.24 4.73
N ARG A 54 -8.41 8.29 4.66
CA ARG A 54 -9.22 8.74 5.79
C ARG A 54 -10.08 7.61 6.36
N ALA A 55 -10.73 6.83 5.50
CA ALA A 55 -11.57 5.70 5.92
C ALA A 55 -10.76 4.61 6.64
N GLU A 56 -9.55 4.29 6.16
CA GLU A 56 -8.67 3.33 6.84
C GLU A 56 -8.24 3.82 8.23
N LEU A 57 -8.12 5.14 8.42
CA LEU A 57 -7.83 5.74 9.72
C LEU A 57 -9.06 5.69 10.64
N ALA A 58 -10.25 6.04 10.14
CA ALA A 58 -11.51 5.95 10.88
C ALA A 58 -11.75 4.51 11.38
N ASP A 59 -11.61 3.51 10.50
CA ASP A 59 -11.69 2.09 10.87
C ASP A 59 -10.68 1.71 11.96
N ALA A 60 -9.47 2.26 11.90
CA ALA A 60 -8.40 1.96 12.84
C ALA A 60 -8.61 2.64 14.21
N LEU A 61 -9.33 3.76 14.26
CA LEU A 61 -9.79 4.41 15.49
C LEU A 61 -10.94 3.62 16.11
N HIS A 62 -11.93 3.26 15.31
CA HIS A 62 -13.08 2.46 15.75
C HIS A 62 -12.65 1.11 16.35
N LYS A 63 -11.74 0.38 15.68
CA LYS A 63 -11.18 -0.88 16.19
C LYS A 63 -10.42 -0.76 17.51
N ARG A 64 -9.98 0.45 17.87
CA ARG A 64 -9.30 0.75 19.14
C ARG A 64 -10.26 1.30 20.21
N GLY A 65 -11.55 1.34 19.92
CA GLY A 65 -12.58 1.79 20.85
C GLY A 65 -12.71 3.31 20.95
N ILE A 66 -12.17 4.07 19.99
CA ILE A 66 -12.33 5.52 19.95
C ILE A 66 -13.69 5.86 19.31
N PRO A 67 -14.58 6.57 20.01
CA PRO A 67 -15.86 6.99 19.46
C PRO A 67 -15.71 7.91 18.24
N GLU A 68 -16.66 7.84 17.31
CA GLU A 68 -16.68 8.66 16.09
C GLU A 68 -16.73 10.17 16.42
N GLU A 69 -17.50 10.55 17.44
CA GLU A 69 -17.59 11.92 17.99
C GLU A 69 -16.23 12.52 18.42
N VAL A 70 -15.25 11.68 18.74
CA VAL A 70 -13.86 12.10 19.03
C VAL A 70 -12.97 11.93 17.79
N GLY A 71 -13.15 10.85 17.04
CA GLY A 71 -12.32 10.51 15.89
C GLY A 71 -12.49 11.46 14.71
N GLU A 72 -13.73 11.80 14.34
CA GLU A 72 -14.03 12.63 13.18
C GLU A 72 -13.39 14.03 13.28
N PRO A 73 -13.51 14.79 14.40
CA PRO A 73 -12.82 16.07 14.53
C PRO A 73 -11.29 15.97 14.41
N VAL A 74 -10.69 14.86 14.87
CA VAL A 74 -9.25 14.64 14.73
C VAL A 74 -8.88 14.36 13.28
N LEU A 75 -9.67 13.54 12.57
CA LEU A 75 -9.47 13.27 11.15
C LEU A 75 -9.67 14.53 10.30
N ASP A 76 -10.66 15.36 10.63
CA ASP A 76 -10.87 16.68 10.00
C ASP A 76 -9.66 17.56 10.19
N ARG A 77 -9.18 17.70 11.44
CA ARG A 77 -8.01 18.53 11.71
C ARG A 77 -6.78 18.04 10.96
N LEU A 78 -6.55 16.73 10.91
CA LEU A 78 -5.45 16.12 10.15
C LEU A 78 -5.59 16.34 8.63
N SER A 79 -6.83 16.40 8.12
CA SER A 79 -7.12 16.72 6.72
C SER A 79 -6.86 18.20 6.42
N GLU A 80 -7.29 19.11 7.31
CA GLU A 80 -7.06 20.56 7.18
C GLU A 80 -5.58 20.93 7.13
N VAL A 81 -4.74 20.29 7.95
CA VAL A 81 -3.29 20.50 7.94
C VAL A 81 -2.57 19.73 6.83
N GLY A 82 -3.31 19.00 5.98
CA GLY A 82 -2.79 18.29 4.82
C GLY A 82 -2.08 16.96 5.12
N LEU A 83 -2.17 16.44 6.35
CA LEU A 83 -1.61 15.13 6.71
C LEU A 83 -2.46 13.98 6.15
N ILE A 84 -3.77 14.17 6.09
CA ILE A 84 -4.68 13.26 5.37
C ILE A 84 -5.03 13.91 4.03
N ASN A 85 -4.73 13.20 2.96
CA ASN A 85 -5.10 13.63 1.61
C ASN A 85 -5.46 12.40 0.77
N ASP A 86 -6.77 12.14 0.67
CA ASP A 86 -7.29 10.99 -0.06
C ASP A 86 -7.00 11.06 -1.57
N ALA A 87 -6.86 12.27 -2.14
CA ALA A 87 -6.50 12.44 -3.55
C ALA A 87 -5.05 12.04 -3.82
N ALA A 88 -4.10 12.58 -3.04
CA ALA A 88 -2.68 12.20 -3.13
C ALA A 88 -2.48 10.71 -2.83
N PHE A 89 -3.22 10.18 -1.86
CA PHE A 89 -3.26 8.75 -1.58
C PHE A 89 -3.75 7.93 -2.78
N ALA A 90 -4.86 8.33 -3.40
CA ALA A 90 -5.43 7.61 -4.54
C ALA A 90 -4.48 7.63 -5.74
N GLU A 91 -3.88 8.77 -6.05
CA GLU A 91 -2.89 8.91 -7.13
C GLU A 91 -1.66 8.02 -6.91
N SER A 92 -1.07 8.06 -5.71
CA SER A 92 0.09 7.24 -5.38
C SER A 92 -0.24 5.74 -5.38
N ALA A 93 -1.44 5.36 -4.93
CA ALA A 93 -1.93 3.99 -4.98
C ALA A 93 -2.14 3.51 -6.43
N VAL A 94 -2.71 4.35 -7.31
CA VAL A 94 -2.85 4.06 -8.75
C VAL A 94 -1.49 3.81 -9.39
N HIS A 95 -0.54 4.73 -9.22
CA HIS A 95 0.80 4.59 -9.79
C HIS A 95 1.51 3.32 -9.29
N SER A 96 1.46 3.07 -7.98
CA SER A 96 2.13 1.91 -7.37
C SER A 96 1.49 0.59 -7.82
N ALA A 97 0.16 0.48 -7.78
CA ALA A 97 -0.54 -0.74 -8.17
C ALA A 97 -0.43 -1.02 -9.67
N HIS A 98 -0.44 0.02 -10.50
CA HIS A 98 -0.21 -0.12 -11.93
C HIS A 98 1.23 -0.60 -12.22
N ARG A 99 2.24 0.04 -11.62
CA ARG A 99 3.65 -0.30 -11.82
C ARG A 99 3.99 -1.70 -11.31
N TYR A 100 3.68 -2.01 -10.06
CA TYR A 100 4.15 -3.24 -9.41
C TYR A 100 3.23 -4.44 -9.64
N ARG A 101 1.91 -4.23 -9.64
CA ARG A 101 0.92 -5.31 -9.78
C ARG A 101 0.32 -5.41 -11.19
N GLY A 102 0.49 -4.38 -12.03
CA GLY A 102 -0.04 -4.36 -13.39
C GLY A 102 -1.56 -4.33 -13.43
N LEU A 103 -2.19 -3.64 -12.49
CA LEU A 103 -3.65 -3.48 -12.46
C LEU A 103 -4.09 -2.46 -13.53
N GLY A 104 -5.19 -2.78 -14.20
CA GLY A 104 -5.91 -1.89 -15.09
C GLY A 104 -6.93 -1.03 -14.34
N ARG A 105 -7.50 -0.04 -15.03
CA ARG A 105 -8.37 0.99 -14.41
C ARG A 105 -9.51 0.42 -13.58
N ARG A 106 -10.19 -0.64 -14.07
CA ARG A 106 -11.35 -1.20 -13.35
C ARG A 106 -10.96 -1.79 -12.01
N ALA A 107 -9.84 -2.53 -11.96
CA ALA A 107 -9.35 -3.11 -10.71
C ALA A 107 -8.89 -2.02 -9.74
N LEU A 108 -8.25 -0.96 -10.24
CA LEU A 108 -7.84 0.19 -9.44
C LEU A 108 -9.05 0.90 -8.81
N ARG A 109 -10.13 1.13 -9.57
CA ARG A 109 -11.37 1.70 -9.03
C ARG A 109 -11.95 0.85 -7.91
N THR A 110 -12.08 -0.46 -8.13
CA THR A 110 -12.61 -1.38 -7.12
C THR A 110 -11.75 -1.40 -5.86
N GLU A 111 -10.41 -1.39 -6.01
CA GLU A 111 -9.49 -1.40 -4.89
C GLU A 111 -9.57 -0.11 -4.06
N LEU A 112 -9.58 1.06 -4.70
CA LEU A 112 -9.68 2.34 -4.00
C LEU A 112 -11.03 2.49 -3.28
N ARG A 113 -12.13 2.09 -3.92
CA ARG A 113 -13.47 2.10 -3.29
C ARG A 113 -13.52 1.16 -2.09
N ARG A 114 -12.90 -0.01 -2.17
CA ARG A 114 -12.79 -0.95 -1.04
C ARG A 114 -11.99 -0.35 0.13
N ARG A 115 -11.04 0.54 -0.15
CA ARG A 115 -10.27 1.29 0.86
C ARG A 115 -10.98 2.56 1.34
N GLY A 116 -12.25 2.74 0.97
CA GLY A 116 -13.11 3.84 1.42
C GLY A 116 -12.78 5.20 0.81
N VAL A 117 -12.08 5.24 -0.33
CA VAL A 117 -11.87 6.50 -1.07
C VAL A 117 -13.16 6.91 -1.78
N GLN A 118 -13.50 8.20 -1.68
CA GLN A 118 -14.69 8.78 -2.32
C GLN A 118 -14.69 8.57 -3.84
N SER A 119 -15.88 8.34 -4.41
CA SER A 119 -16.02 7.97 -5.84
C SER A 119 -15.40 9.01 -6.78
N GLU A 120 -15.59 10.30 -6.49
CA GLU A 120 -15.04 11.42 -7.27
C GLU A 120 -13.50 11.38 -7.27
N THR A 121 -12.89 11.22 -6.10
CA THR A 121 -11.43 11.09 -5.94
C THR A 121 -10.89 9.86 -6.67
N VAL A 122 -11.62 8.74 -6.63
CA VAL A 122 -11.27 7.53 -7.38
C VAL A 122 -11.28 7.78 -8.88
N ASP A 123 -12.33 8.43 -9.39
CA ASP A 123 -12.47 8.70 -10.82
C ASP A 123 -11.41 9.68 -11.31
N HIS A 124 -11.08 10.72 -10.53
CA HIS A 124 -9.97 11.63 -10.80
C HIS A 124 -8.61 10.92 -10.83
N ALA A 125 -8.28 10.14 -9.79
CA ALA A 125 -7.01 9.44 -9.72
C ALA A 125 -6.82 8.43 -10.87
N VAL A 126 -7.90 7.72 -11.24
CA VAL A 126 -7.87 6.76 -12.34
C VAL A 126 -7.87 7.44 -13.71
N ALA A 127 -8.43 8.65 -13.83
CA ALA A 127 -8.34 9.45 -15.05
C ALA A 127 -6.91 9.93 -15.32
N GLY A 128 -6.10 10.15 -14.28
CA GLY A 128 -4.69 10.50 -14.40
C GLY A 128 -3.81 9.41 -15.04
N LEU A 129 -4.23 8.14 -14.99
CA LEU A 129 -3.58 7.08 -15.77
C LEU A 129 -3.87 7.33 -17.26
N ARG A 130 -2.84 7.43 -18.10
CA ARG A 130 -3.06 7.64 -19.54
C ARG A 130 -3.44 6.34 -20.24
N PRO A 131 -4.33 6.35 -21.25
CA PRO A 131 -4.70 5.14 -21.99
C PRO A 131 -3.50 4.40 -22.58
N GLU A 132 -2.48 5.15 -23.02
CA GLU A 132 -1.25 4.62 -23.62
C GLU A 132 -0.41 3.88 -22.59
N ASP A 133 -0.31 4.39 -21.36
CA ASP A 133 0.42 3.72 -20.28
C ASP A 133 -0.27 2.41 -19.88
N GLU A 134 -1.61 2.43 -19.83
CA GLU A 134 -2.41 1.23 -19.57
C GLU A 134 -2.22 0.17 -20.65
N GLU A 135 -2.26 0.57 -21.93
CA GLU A 135 -2.02 -0.33 -23.06
C GLU A 135 -0.60 -0.90 -23.06
N GLN A 136 0.41 -0.05 -22.88
CA GLN A 136 1.80 -0.46 -22.82
C GLN A 136 2.02 -1.50 -21.72
N ARG A 137 1.43 -1.28 -20.53
CA ARG A 137 1.53 -2.25 -19.44
C ARG A 137 0.83 -3.57 -19.75
N ALA A 138 -0.31 -3.53 -20.44
CA ALA A 138 -1.00 -4.75 -20.88
C ALA A 138 -0.12 -5.56 -21.86
N ARG A 139 0.54 -4.89 -22.82
CA ARG A 139 1.47 -5.53 -23.78
C ARG A 139 2.62 -6.22 -23.05
N GLU A 140 3.27 -5.53 -22.12
CA GLU A 140 4.36 -6.11 -21.32
C GLU A 140 3.93 -7.37 -20.54
N LEU A 141 2.71 -7.36 -19.98
CA LEU A 141 2.16 -8.51 -19.28
C LEU A 141 1.94 -9.70 -20.22
N VAL A 142 1.42 -9.45 -21.42
CA VAL A 142 1.20 -10.46 -22.45
C VAL A 142 2.53 -11.02 -22.95
N GLN A 143 3.47 -10.17 -23.37
CA GLN A 143 4.79 -10.58 -23.84
C GLN A 143 5.54 -11.44 -22.82
N ARG A 144 5.54 -11.02 -21.55
CA ARG A 144 6.13 -11.83 -20.48
C ARG A 144 5.46 -13.19 -20.34
N LYS A 145 4.14 -13.27 -20.53
CA LYS A 145 3.41 -14.53 -20.46
C LYS A 145 3.64 -15.41 -21.68
N LEU A 146 3.76 -14.82 -22.87
CA LEU A 146 4.11 -15.52 -24.12
C LEU A 146 5.48 -16.19 -24.01
N ARG A 147 6.49 -15.48 -23.49
CA ARG A 147 7.85 -16.02 -23.25
C ARG A 147 7.89 -17.26 -22.34
N THR A 148 6.85 -17.46 -21.53
CA THR A 148 6.75 -18.58 -20.58
C THR A 148 5.63 -19.56 -20.93
N SER A 149 4.94 -19.35 -22.06
CA SER A 149 3.82 -20.18 -22.48
C SER A 149 4.32 -21.40 -23.24
N THR A 150 3.77 -22.57 -22.91
CA THR A 150 3.96 -23.83 -23.63
C THR A 150 2.72 -24.24 -24.43
N VAL A 151 1.68 -23.41 -24.43
CA VAL A 151 0.41 -23.67 -25.13
C VAL A 151 0.65 -23.52 -26.63
N ARG A 152 0.38 -24.59 -27.39
CA ARG A 152 0.53 -24.61 -28.85
C ARG A 152 -0.74 -24.17 -29.61
N ASP A 153 -1.91 -24.24 -28.98
CA ASP A 153 -3.15 -23.73 -29.56
C ASP A 153 -3.28 -22.22 -29.33
N ALA A 154 -3.22 -21.46 -30.42
CA ALA A 154 -3.30 -20.02 -30.39
C ALA A 154 -4.66 -19.50 -29.88
N SER A 155 -5.77 -20.20 -30.18
CA SER A 155 -7.10 -19.83 -29.67
C SER A 155 -7.20 -19.99 -28.15
N ALA A 156 -6.73 -21.11 -27.61
CA ALA A 156 -6.67 -21.32 -26.16
C ALA A 156 -5.72 -20.33 -25.48
N LEU A 157 -4.58 -20.01 -26.11
CA LEU A 157 -3.63 -19.03 -25.60
C LEU A 157 -4.25 -17.63 -25.55
N ALA A 158 -4.93 -17.21 -26.61
CA ALA A 158 -5.62 -15.92 -26.69
C ALA A 158 -6.66 -15.77 -25.57
N ARG A 159 -7.55 -16.77 -25.40
CA ARG A 159 -8.55 -16.79 -24.32
C ARG A 159 -7.90 -16.74 -22.93
N LYS A 160 -6.79 -17.45 -22.74
CA LYS A 160 -6.04 -17.46 -21.46
C LYS A 160 -5.43 -16.09 -21.15
N LEU A 161 -4.86 -15.42 -22.15
CA LEU A 161 -4.25 -14.09 -22.00
C LEU A 161 -5.32 -13.02 -21.77
N ALA A 162 -6.41 -13.03 -22.56
CA ALA A 162 -7.54 -12.12 -22.39
C ALA A 162 -8.15 -12.28 -20.99
N GLY A 163 -8.38 -13.52 -20.54
CA GLY A 163 -8.86 -13.79 -19.19
C GLY A 163 -7.90 -13.34 -18.08
N MET A 164 -6.58 -13.42 -18.31
CA MET A 164 -5.57 -12.91 -17.38
C MET A 164 -5.64 -11.38 -17.26
N LEU A 165 -5.79 -10.66 -18.37
CA LEU A 165 -5.96 -9.21 -18.39
C LEU A 165 -7.31 -8.80 -17.78
N ALA A 166 -8.40 -9.51 -18.05
CA ALA A 166 -9.70 -9.25 -17.46
C ALA A 166 -9.66 -9.33 -15.92
N ARG A 167 -9.01 -10.37 -15.35
CA ARG A 167 -8.81 -10.47 -13.88
C ARG A 167 -7.94 -9.37 -13.30
N LYS A 168 -7.09 -8.74 -14.12
CA LYS A 168 -6.29 -7.57 -13.74
C LYS A 168 -7.06 -6.25 -13.90
N GLY A 169 -8.29 -6.28 -14.41
CA GLY A 169 -9.15 -5.11 -14.53
C GLY A 169 -8.94 -4.28 -15.80
N TYR A 170 -8.30 -4.84 -16.83
CA TYR A 170 -8.28 -4.21 -18.15
C TYR A 170 -9.67 -4.34 -18.81
N SER A 171 -10.02 -3.38 -19.67
CA SER A 171 -11.25 -3.48 -20.45
C SER A 171 -11.15 -4.64 -21.44
N GLU A 172 -12.28 -5.27 -21.74
CA GLU A 172 -12.33 -6.40 -22.66
C GLU A 172 -11.81 -6.05 -24.05
N GLY A 173 -12.23 -4.89 -24.57
CA GLY A 173 -11.77 -4.39 -25.87
C GLY A 173 -10.27 -4.11 -25.92
N LEU A 174 -9.66 -3.62 -24.83
CA LEU A 174 -8.20 -3.45 -24.76
C LEU A 174 -7.49 -4.79 -24.65
N ALA A 175 -8.01 -5.71 -23.82
CA ALA A 175 -7.41 -7.02 -23.61
C ALA A 175 -7.34 -7.83 -24.91
N TRP A 176 -8.45 -7.92 -25.65
CA TRP A 176 -8.48 -8.65 -26.93
C TRP A 176 -7.64 -7.99 -28.01
N ARG A 177 -7.65 -6.65 -28.09
CA ARG A 177 -6.81 -5.92 -29.05
C ARG A 177 -5.33 -6.17 -28.81
N VAL A 178 -4.85 -6.00 -27.58
CA VAL A 178 -3.45 -6.26 -27.22
C VAL A 178 -3.08 -7.73 -27.50
N VAL A 179 -3.92 -8.68 -27.13
CA VAL A 179 -3.63 -10.10 -27.36
C VAL A 179 -3.53 -10.44 -28.84
N ARG A 180 -4.43 -9.91 -29.67
CA ARG A 180 -4.38 -10.10 -31.12
C ARG A 180 -3.14 -9.47 -31.74
N ASP A 181 -2.79 -8.26 -31.33
CA ASP A 181 -1.61 -7.56 -31.84
C ASP A 181 -0.31 -8.31 -31.50
N GLU A 182 -0.22 -8.95 -30.33
CA GLU A 182 0.97 -9.67 -29.89
C GLU A 182 1.07 -11.12 -30.41
N LEU A 183 -0.06 -11.76 -30.74
CA LEU A 183 -0.06 -13.08 -31.39
C LEU A 183 0.14 -12.98 -32.90
N GLY A 184 -0.20 -11.84 -33.51
CA GLY A 184 -0.16 -11.66 -34.96
C GLY A 184 -1.38 -12.30 -35.67
N PRO A 185 -1.63 -11.92 -36.93
CA PRO A 185 -2.78 -12.40 -37.70
C PRO A 185 -2.70 -13.89 -38.03
N ASP A 186 -1.49 -14.48 -38.12
CA ASP A 186 -1.28 -15.88 -38.48
C ASP A 186 -1.75 -16.87 -37.39
N ASP A 187 -1.87 -16.40 -36.15
CA ASP A 187 -2.27 -17.17 -34.97
C ASP A 187 -3.70 -16.82 -34.50
N TRP A 188 -4.40 -15.89 -35.17
CA TRP A 188 -5.77 -15.54 -34.83
C TRP A 188 -6.75 -16.46 -35.56
N PRO A 189 -7.74 -17.08 -34.88
CA PRO A 189 -8.73 -17.91 -35.57
C PRO A 189 -9.59 -17.01 -36.46
N THR A 190 -9.23 -16.91 -37.73
CA THR A 190 -10.07 -16.33 -38.77
C THR A 190 -11.28 -17.24 -38.93
N GLU A 191 -12.44 -16.82 -38.43
CA GLU A 191 -13.70 -17.40 -38.88
C GLU A 191 -13.81 -17.19 -40.39
N GLY A 192 -13.68 -18.27 -41.18
CA GLY A 192 -13.74 -18.13 -42.63
C GLY A 192 -13.26 -19.28 -43.51
N GLU A 193 -13.21 -20.54 -43.05
CA GLU A 193 -13.21 -21.66 -43.99
C GLU A 193 -14.66 -22.02 -44.34
N SER A 194 -15.08 -21.46 -45.47
CA SER A 194 -16.27 -21.80 -46.23
C SER A 194 -16.41 -23.33 -46.36
N CYS A 195 -17.59 -23.86 -46.06
CA CYS A 195 -17.97 -25.21 -46.49
C CYS A 195 -17.75 -25.33 -48.01
N PRO A 196 -17.01 -26.34 -48.51
CA PRO A 196 -17.14 -26.74 -49.90
C PRO A 196 -18.45 -27.52 -50.08
N ASP A 197 -19.08 -27.31 -51.25
CA ASP A 197 -20.41 -27.76 -51.70
C ASP A 197 -20.77 -29.23 -51.43
#